data_AF-A0A3P3FSC2-F1
#
_entry.id   AF-A0A3P3FSC2-F1
#
_cell.length_a   1.000
_cell.length_b   1.000
_cell.length_c   1.000
_cell.angle_alpha   90.00
_cell.angle_beta   90.00
_cell.angle_gamma   90.00
#
_symmetry.space_group_name_H-M   'P 1'
#
loop_
_entity.id
_entity.type
_entity.pdbx_description
1 polymer ?
#
loop_
_entity_poly.entity_id
_entity_poly.type
_entity_poly.pdbx_seq_one_letter_code
_entity_poly.pdbx_strand_id
1 'polypeptide(L)'
;MLRMNRTALYELVWSRPMTEIAREFGIRDQHVAQACDYHDIARPRAGHWQKIDHGKAVERVTLSNDAFSPDDIIIIDSTGWKIAPALQDSDHETAWTASAP
;
A
#
# COMPACT_ATOMS: atom_id res chain seq x y z
N MET A 1 -7.74 0.25 10.19
CA MET A 1 -6.42 0.89 9.97
C MET A 1 -5.39 -0.20 9.72
N LEU A 2 -4.54 0.00 8.72
CA LEU A 2 -3.44 -0.87 8.29
C LEU A 2 -2.12 -0.16 8.63
N ARG A 3 -1.16 -0.84 9.27
CA ARG A 3 0.19 -0.30 9.53
C ARG A 3 1.21 -1.41 9.37
N MET A 4 2.09 -1.30 8.38
CA MET A 4 3.13 -2.30 8.11
C MET A 4 4.26 -1.70 7.27
N ASN A 5 5.39 -2.40 7.17
CA ASN A 5 6.46 -1.96 6.29
C ASN A 5 6.09 -2.16 4.81
N ARG A 6 6.83 -1.47 3.93
CA ARG A 6 6.63 -1.50 2.48
C ARG A 6 6.68 -2.92 1.91
N THR A 7 7.60 -3.74 2.39
CA THR A 7 7.71 -5.15 1.97
C THR A 7 6.49 -5.97 2.36
N ALA A 8 5.98 -5.81 3.58
CA ALA A 8 4.77 -6.49 4.03
C ALA A 8 3.53 -6.03 3.26
N LEU A 9 3.43 -4.73 2.93
CA LEU A 9 2.34 -4.24 2.09
C LEU A 9 2.40 -4.89 0.70
N TYR A 10 3.59 -4.98 0.10
CA TYR A 10 3.80 -5.71 -1.15
C TYR A 10 3.38 -7.19 -1.03
N GLU A 11 3.85 -7.93 -0.03
CA GLU A 11 3.42 -9.32 0.18
C GLU A 11 1.90 -9.45 0.35
N LEU A 12 1.28 -8.53 1.07
CA LEU A 12 -0.16 -8.54 1.31
C LEU A 12 -0.96 -8.35 0.01
N VAL A 13 -0.61 -7.36 -0.81
CA VAL A 13 -1.32 -7.09 -2.09
C VAL A 13 -1.07 -8.15 -3.15
N TRP A 14 -0.04 -8.97 -3.00
CA TRP A 14 0.24 -10.14 -3.84
C TRP A 14 -0.31 -11.45 -3.26
N SER A 15 -0.74 -11.46 -1.99
CA SER A 15 -1.38 -12.62 -1.36
C SER A 15 -2.89 -12.65 -1.55
N ARG A 16 -3.56 -11.49 -1.61
CA ARG A 16 -5.02 -11.41 -1.75
C ARG A 16 -5.48 -10.11 -2.45
N PRO A 17 -6.72 -10.06 -2.99
CA PRO A 17 -7.26 -8.86 -3.63
C PRO A 17 -7.36 -7.65 -2.69
N MET A 18 -7.08 -6.45 -3.19
CA MET A 18 -7.18 -5.19 -2.41
C MET A 18 -8.58 -4.95 -1.83
N THR A 19 -9.64 -5.43 -2.50
CA THR A 19 -11.02 -5.34 -2.00
C THR A 19 -11.23 -6.16 -0.73
N GLU A 20 -10.54 -7.30 -0.60
CA GLU A 20 -10.57 -8.14 0.60
C GLU A 20 -9.79 -7.49 1.73
N ILE A 21 -8.57 -7.01 1.43
CA ILE A 21 -7.74 -6.24 2.38
C ILE A 21 -8.53 -5.06 2.92
N ALA A 22 -9.14 -4.27 2.03
CA ALA A 22 -9.93 -3.10 2.41
C ALA A 22 -11.06 -3.45 3.39
N ARG A 23 -11.79 -4.54 3.10
CA ARG A 23 -12.88 -5.03 3.96
C ARG A 23 -12.38 -5.49 5.33
N GLU A 24 -11.28 -6.24 5.37
CA GLU A 24 -10.70 -6.79 6.60
C GLU A 24 -10.21 -5.68 7.54
N PHE A 25 -9.56 -4.65 6.99
CA PHE A 25 -8.99 -3.56 7.78
C PHE A 25 -9.93 -2.36 7.96
N GLY A 26 -11.14 -2.40 7.41
CA GLY A 26 -12.12 -1.32 7.45
C GLY A 26 -11.63 -0.03 6.78
N ILE A 27 -10.91 -0.16 5.67
CA ILE A 27 -10.33 0.96 4.91
C ILE A 27 -10.88 0.95 3.48
N ARG A 28 -10.56 1.99 2.69
CA ARG A 28 -10.92 2.03 1.27
C ARG A 28 -9.83 1.34 0.45
N ASP A 29 -10.24 0.50 -0.49
CA ASP A 29 -9.36 -0.14 -1.47
C ASP A 29 -8.61 0.88 -2.33
N GLN A 30 -9.26 2.01 -2.65
CA GLN A 30 -8.62 3.14 -3.30
C GLN A 30 -7.42 3.69 -2.50
N HIS A 31 -7.51 3.76 -1.16
CA HIS A 31 -6.37 4.23 -0.35
C HIS A 31 -5.22 3.22 -0.37
N VAL A 32 -5.53 1.92 -0.43
CA VAL A 32 -4.52 0.86 -0.64
C VAL A 32 -3.84 1.05 -1.99
N ALA A 33 -4.61 1.25 -3.06
CA ALA A 33 -4.08 1.48 -4.40
C ALA A 33 -3.19 2.73 -4.48
N GLN A 34 -3.65 3.86 -3.94
CA GLN A 34 -2.88 5.11 -3.92
C GLN A 34 -1.59 4.97 -3.10
N ALA A 35 -1.64 4.28 -1.95
CA ALA A 35 -0.44 4.02 -1.17
C ALA A 35 0.57 3.19 -1.97
N CYS A 36 0.13 2.14 -2.66
CA CYS A 36 1.01 1.35 -3.51
C CYS A 36 1.62 2.17 -4.65
N ASP A 37 0.80 2.97 -5.34
CA ASP A 37 1.25 3.79 -6.47
C ASP A 37 2.26 4.85 -6.02
N TYR A 38 2.07 5.43 -4.83
CA TYR A 38 3.01 6.40 -4.28
C TYR A 38 4.36 5.77 -3.89
N HIS A 39 4.35 4.53 -3.35
CA HIS A 39 5.56 3.86 -2.84
C HIS A 39 6.24 2.96 -3.89
N ASP A 40 5.91 3.13 -5.18
CA ASP A 40 6.36 2.27 -6.27
C ASP A 40 6.20 0.76 -5.96
N ILE A 41 5.11 0.40 -5.27
CA ILE A 41 4.79 -0.98 -4.97
C ILE A 41 4.05 -1.54 -6.17
N ALA A 42 4.70 -2.44 -6.89
CA ALA A 42 4.08 -3.14 -8.00
C ALA A 42 2.83 -3.92 -7.53
N ARG A 43 1.71 -3.72 -8.21
CA ARG A 43 0.44 -4.38 -7.91
C ARG A 43 0.10 -5.43 -8.97
N PRO A 44 -0.64 -6.50 -8.61
CA PRO A 44 -1.18 -7.42 -9.60
C PRO A 44 -2.08 -6.67 -10.59
N ARG A 45 -1.85 -6.89 -11.90
CA ARG A 45 -2.65 -6.28 -12.97
C ARG A 45 -4.12 -6.69 -12.87
N ALA A 46 -5.02 -5.88 -13.44
CA ALA A 46 -6.42 -6.26 -13.60
C ALA A 46 -6.53 -7.65 -14.26
N GLY A 47 -7.33 -8.53 -13.67
CA GLY A 47 -7.48 -9.92 -14.11
C GLY A 47 -6.42 -10.90 -13.60
N HIS A 48 -5.41 -10.47 -12.83
CA HIS A 48 -4.44 -11.38 -12.18
C HIS A 48 -5.14 -12.39 -11.26
N TRP A 49 -6.04 -11.92 -10.39
CA TRP A 49 -6.81 -12.78 -9.49
C TRP A 49 -7.74 -13.74 -10.23
N GLN A 50 -8.34 -13.29 -11.34
CA GLN A 50 -9.11 -14.16 -12.23
C GLN A 50 -8.23 -15.26 -12.85
N LYS A 51 -6.97 -14.96 -13.21
CA LYS A 51 -6.04 -15.98 -13.72
C LYS A 51 -5.68 -17.00 -12.65
N ILE A 52 -5.41 -16.57 -11.42
CA ILE A 52 -5.15 -17.46 -10.28
C ILE A 52 -6.35 -18.39 -10.04
N ASP A 53 -7.56 -17.84 -10.01
CA ASP A 53 -8.79 -18.60 -9.78
C ASP A 53 -9.03 -19.68 -10.85
N HIS A 54 -8.64 -19.38 -12.10
CA HIS A 54 -8.67 -20.35 -13.20
C HIS A 54 -7.41 -21.24 -13.29
N GLY A 55 -6.54 -21.26 -12.28
CA GLY A 55 -5.35 -22.11 -12.22
C GLY A 55 -4.25 -21.75 -13.24
N LYS A 56 -4.25 -20.53 -13.78
CA LYS A 56 -3.24 -20.08 -14.75
C LYS A 56 -2.00 -19.56 -14.04
N ALA A 57 -0.84 -19.82 -14.64
CA ALA A 57 0.42 -19.22 -14.21
C ALA A 57 0.35 -17.69 -14.33
N VAL A 58 0.79 -17.01 -13.28
CA VAL A 58 0.85 -15.55 -13.20
C VAL A 58 2.26 -15.12 -12.84
N GLU A 59 2.76 -14.10 -13.52
CA GLU A 59 4.06 -13.52 -13.20
C GLU A 59 3.91 -12.49 -12.08
N ARG A 60 4.78 -12.60 -11.08
CA ARG A 60 4.92 -11.64 -10.00
C ARG A 60 5.98 -10.62 -10.34
N VAL A 61 5.62 -9.34 -10.29
CA VAL A 61 6.56 -8.24 -10.53
C VAL A 61 7.33 -8.00 -9.24
N THR A 62 8.66 -8.03 -9.31
CA THR A 62 9.53 -7.81 -8.16
C THR A 62 9.39 -6.40 -7.62
N LEU A 63 9.43 -6.27 -6.29
CA LEU A 63 9.48 -4.98 -5.61
C LEU A 63 10.82 -4.29 -5.92
N SER A 64 10.79 -3.12 -6.57
CA SER A 64 11.97 -2.26 -6.69
C SER A 64 12.26 -1.58 -5.35
N ASN A 65 13.54 -1.38 -5.01
CA ASN A 65 13.97 -0.68 -3.81
C ASN A 65 14.77 0.59 -4.14
N ASP A 66 14.61 1.13 -5.35
CA ASP A 66 15.42 2.24 -5.83
C ASP A 66 15.01 3.59 -5.22
N ALA A 67 13.69 3.82 -5.09
CA ALA A 67 13.13 5.09 -4.59
C ALA A 67 12.66 5.03 -3.13
N PHE A 68 12.38 3.83 -2.60
CA PHE A 68 11.80 3.63 -1.27
C PHE A 68 12.46 2.46 -0.53
N SER A 69 12.63 2.61 0.78
CA SER A 69 13.21 1.57 1.62
C SER A 69 12.20 0.42 1.81
N PRO A 70 12.63 -0.86 1.79
CA PRO A 70 11.76 -1.98 2.12
C PRO A 70 11.17 -1.91 3.55
N ASP A 71 11.82 -1.13 4.43
CA ASP A 71 11.46 -0.95 5.84
C ASP A 71 10.58 0.28 6.11
N ASP A 72 10.26 1.08 5.09
CA ASP A 72 9.39 2.25 5.24
C ASP A 72 8.01 1.84 5.78
N ILE A 73 7.57 2.47 6.87
CA ILE A 73 6.29 2.13 7.49
C ILE A 73 5.17 2.89 6.80
N ILE A 74 4.24 2.13 6.20
CA ILE A 74 3.07 2.65 5.51
C ILE A 74 1.86 2.47 6.44
N ILE A 75 1.15 3.57 6.67
CA ILE A 75 -0.10 3.58 7.44
C ILE A 75 -1.23 3.96 6.52
N ILE A 76 -2.28 3.14 6.46
CA ILE A 76 -3.47 3.36 5.65
C ILE A 76 -4.70 3.29 6.56
N ASP A 77 -5.55 4.30 6.50
CA ASP A 77 -6.78 4.36 7.27
C ASP A 77 -7.98 4.80 6.42
N SER A 78 -9.11 5.05 7.07
CA SER A 78 -10.35 5.45 6.39
C SER A 78 -10.28 6.86 5.79
N THR A 79 -9.29 7.66 6.18
CA THR A 79 -9.10 9.06 5.76
C THR A 79 -8.02 9.22 4.70
N GLY A 80 -7.08 8.28 4.59
CA GLY A 80 -6.05 8.29 3.56
C GLY A 80 -4.90 7.34 3.86
N TRP A 81 -3.70 7.71 3.42
CA TRP A 81 -2.46 7.01 3.72
C TRP A 81 -1.34 8.00 4.10
N LYS A 82 -0.40 7.55 4.92
CA LYS A 82 0.76 8.33 5.39
C LYS A 82 1.98 7.43 5.59
N ILE A 83 3.15 8.03 5.48
CA ILE A 83 4.43 7.37 5.80
C ILE A 83 4.76 7.70 7.24
N ALA A 84 5.11 6.69 8.02
CA ALA A 84 5.83 6.89 9.26
C ALA A 84 7.30 6.55 8.99
N PRO A 85 8.25 7.49 9.17
CA PRO A 85 9.65 7.12 9.19
C PRO A 85 9.85 6.06 10.27
N ALA A 86 10.60 5.00 9.94
CA ALA A 86 11.01 3.99 10.90
C ALA A 86 11.99 4.64 11.89
N LEU A 87 11.46 5.27 12.94
CA LEU A 87 12.20 6.12 13.89
C LEU A 87 13.09 7.18 13.21
N GLN A 88 12.52 8.38 13.05
CA GLN A 88 13.29 9.58 13.34
C GLN A 88 12.60 10.28 14.50
N ASP A 89 13.30 10.37 15.63
CA ASP A 89 12.98 11.31 16.69
C ASP A 89 12.77 12.71 16.09
N SER A 90 11.91 13.48 16.74
CA SER A 90 11.70 14.94 16.62
C SER A 90 10.51 15.39 15.77
N ASP A 91 9.54 15.95 16.48
CA ASP A 91 8.62 17.02 16.11
C ASP A 91 8.72 17.55 14.68
N HIS A 92 7.71 17.30 13.86
CA HIS A 92 7.26 18.28 12.88
C HIS A 92 5.73 18.27 12.78
N GLU A 93 5.16 19.16 13.60
CA GLU A 93 4.12 20.11 13.26
C GLU A 93 3.38 19.90 11.92
N THR A 94 2.07 19.68 12.07
CA THR A 94 0.99 19.89 11.10
C THR A 94 1.32 20.84 9.95
N ALA A 95 1.44 20.28 8.74
CA ALA A 95 1.25 21.02 7.49
C ALA A 95 0.47 20.15 6.49
N TRP A 96 -0.85 20.05 6.69
CA TRP A 96 -1.76 19.67 5.61
C TRP A 96 -2.43 20.94 5.10
N THR A 97 -1.81 21.50 4.06
CA THR A 97 -2.43 22.48 3.17
C THR A 97 -3.39 21.73 2.25
N ALA A 98 -4.69 22.00 2.37
CA ALA A 98 -5.63 22.12 1.24
C ALA A 98 -7.05 22.47 1.72
N SER A 99 -7.38 23.76 1.73
CA SER A 99 -8.44 24.33 0.87
C SER A 99 -8.71 25.78 1.29
N ALA A 100 -8.37 26.72 0.41
CA ALA A 100 -8.74 28.12 0.50
C ALA A 100 -10.25 28.30 0.21
N PRO A 101 -10.88 29.38 0.71
CA PRO A 101 -12.29 29.71 0.45
C PRO A 101 -12.56 30.19 -0.98
#